data_AF-A0A2D7IGA1-F1
#
_entry.id   AF-A0A2D7IGA1-F1
#
_cell.length_a   1.000
_cell.length_b   1.000
_cell.length_c   1.000
_cell.angle_alpha   90.00
_cell.angle_beta   90.00
_cell.angle_gamma   90.00
#
_symmetry.space_group_name_H-M   'P 1'
#
loop_
_entity.id
_entity.type
_entity.pdbx_description
1 polymer ?
#
loop_
_entity_poly.entity_id
_entity_poly.type
_entity_poly.pdbx_seq_one_letter_code
_entity_poly.pdbx_strand_id
1 'polypeptide(L)' 'MHNLLGFLVGYQISKFLRFPKNVQKTISIEVGMQNSGLGLGLAMTYFSKLSLLPSAVFSLWHNISGLIMVHIWSKKNKFT' A
#
# COMPACT_ATOMS: atom_id res chain seq x y z
N MET A 1 -5.24 -3.71 -7.70
CA MET A 1 -4.26 -4.75 -8.10
C MET A 1 -2.81 -4.31 -7.87
N HIS A 2 -2.40 -3.10 -8.26
CA HIS A 2 -1.03 -2.60 -8.03
C HIS A 2 -0.58 -2.58 -6.55
N ASN A 3 -1.48 -2.24 -5.63
CA ASN A 3 -1.12 -2.13 -4.20
C ASN A 3 -0.87 -3.49 -3.53
N LEU A 4 -1.62 -4.53 -3.89
CA LEU A 4 -1.44 -5.89 -3.40
C LEU A 4 -0.11 -6.48 -3.89
N LEU A 5 0.26 -6.19 -5.14
CA LEU A 5 1.57 -6.53 -5.69
C LEU A 5 2.68 -5.78 -4.94
N GLY A 6 2.50 -4.50 -4.64
CA GLY A 6 3.44 -3.73 -3.82
C GLY A 6 3.66 -4.34 -2.43
N PHE A 7 2.58 -4.75 -1.75
CA PHE A 7 2.70 -5.46 -0.47
C PHE A 7 3.48 -6.78 -0.61
N LEU A 8 3.14 -7.60 -1.60
CA LEU A 8 3.77 -8.90 -1.83
C LEU A 8 5.25 -8.77 -2.16
N VAL A 9 5.59 -7.89 -3.10
CA VAL A 9 6.96 -7.66 -3.57
C VAL A 9 7.81 -7.05 -2.44
N GLY A 10 7.31 -6.03 -1.75
CA GLY A 10 8.02 -5.42 -0.61
C GLY A 10 8.30 -6.41 0.52
N TYR A 11 7.34 -7.29 0.83
CA TYR A 11 7.53 -8.34 1.82
C TYR A 11 8.50 -9.42 1.35
N GLN A 12 8.42 -9.86 0.09
CA GLN A 12 9.24 -10.94 -0.42
C GLN A 12 10.71 -10.51 -0.60
N ILE A 13 10.95 -9.27 -1.06
CA ILE A 13 12.30 -8.71 -1.17
C ILE A 13 12.93 -8.54 0.22
N SER A 14 12.22 -7.94 1.18
CA SER A 14 12.74 -7.77 2.55
C SER A 14 12.98 -9.12 3.26
N LYS A 15 12.17 -10.14 2.95
CA LYS A 15 12.40 -11.52 3.39
C LYS A 15 13.64 -12.15 2.75
N PHE A 16 13.85 -11.96 1.46
CA PHE A 16 15.04 -12.43 0.75
C PHE A 16 16.32 -11.80 1.33
N LEU A 17 16.26 -10.51 1.68
CA LEU A 17 17.33 -9.77 2.35
C LEU A 17 17.47 -10.10 3.85
N ARG A 18 16.66 -11.03 4.38
CA ARG A 18 16.71 -11.53 5.77
C ARG A 18 16.51 -10.45 6.84
N PHE A 19 15.75 -9.40 6.55
CA PHE A 19 15.44 -8.39 7.57
C PHE A 19 14.57 -8.95 8.71
N PRO A 20 14.59 -8.34 9.91
CA PRO A 20 13.68 -8.68 11.00
C PRO A 20 12.20 -8.57 10.60
N LYS A 21 11.33 -9.36 11.25
CA LYS A 21 9.90 -9.47 10.88
C LYS A 21 9.13 -8.16 10.93
N ASN A 22 9.44 -7.29 11.90
CA ASN A 22 8.89 -5.93 11.98
C ASN A 22 9.31 -5.10 10.76
N VAL A 23 10.59 -5.11 10.39
CA VAL A 23 11.11 -4.40 9.22
C VAL A 23 10.49 -4.92 7.92
N GLN A 24 10.30 -6.24 7.77
CA GLN A 24 9.61 -6.82 6.61
C GLN A 24 8.17 -6.30 6.45
N LYS A 25 7.43 -6.18 7.55
CA LYS A 25 6.05 -5.65 7.56
C LYS A 25 6.03 -4.16 7.20
N THR A 26 6.97 -3.39 7.75
CA THR A 26 7.11 -1.95 7.43
C THR A 26 7.41 -1.75 5.95
N ILE A 27 8.42 -2.43 5.40
CA ILE A 27 8.80 -2.29 3.98
C ILE A 27 7.64 -2.69 3.06
N SER A 28 6.91 -3.76 3.39
CA SER A 28 5.73 -4.17 2.63
C SER A 28 4.69 -3.04 2.59
N ILE A 29 4.37 -2.42 3.73
CA ILE A 29 3.40 -1.30 3.80
C ILE A 29 3.89 -0.10 3.02
N GLU A 30 5.13 0.34 3.21
CA GLU A 30 5.71 1.50 2.49
C GLU A 30 5.68 1.31 0.96
N VAL A 31 5.97 0.09 0.49
CA VAL A 31 5.96 -0.20 -0.96
C VAL A 31 4.53 -0.31 -1.52
N GLY A 32 3.59 -0.89 -0.75
CA GLY A 32 2.20 -1.05 -1.20
C GLY A 32 1.31 0.18 -0.97
N MET A 33 1.68 1.07 -0.05
CA MET A 33 0.97 2.32 0.25
C MET A 33 1.73 3.51 -0.34
N GLN A 34 1.43 3.84 -1.59
CA GLN A 34 1.99 5.03 -2.23
C GLN A 34 1.17 6.29 -1.88
N ASN A 35 1.78 7.47 -2.07
CA ASN A 35 1.10 8.75 -1.92
C ASN A 35 0.08 8.97 -3.05
N SER A 36 -1.16 8.56 -2.81
CA SER A 36 -2.28 8.73 -3.73
C SER A 36 -2.73 10.19 -3.89
N GLY A 37 -2.46 11.06 -2.91
CA GLY A 37 -2.78 12.49 -2.97
C GLY A 37 -1.97 13.23 -4.04
N LEU A 38 -0.68 12.90 -4.17
CA LEU A 38 0.19 13.41 -5.24
C LEU A 38 -0.31 12.96 -6.63
N GLY A 39 -0.74 11.70 -6.76
CA GLY A 39 -1.33 11.18 -8.00
C GLY A 39 -2.64 11.87 -8.37
N LEU A 40 -3.52 12.12 -7.39
CA LEU A 40 -4.76 12.86 -7.61
C LEU A 40 -4.49 14.32 -8.05
N GLY A 41 -3.53 14.99 -7.40
CA GLY A 41 -3.12 16.35 -7.77
C GLY A 41 -2.64 16.45 -9.21
N LEU A 42 -1.77 15.53 -9.64
CA LEU A 42 -1.31 15.47 -11.03
C LEU A 42 -2.47 15.19 -12.02
N ALA A 43 -3.39 14.30 -11.66
CA ALA A 43 -4.59 14.02 -12.47
C ALA A 43 -5.49 15.26 -12.63
N MET A 44 -5.63 16.05 -11.56
CA MET A 44 -6.40 17.31 -11.58
C MET A 44 -5.75 18.39 -12.43
N THR A 45 -4.42 18.49 -12.42
CA THR A 45 -3.70 19.57 -13.09
C THR A 45 -3.46 19.29 -14.58
N TYR A 46 -3.20 18.04 -14.95
CA TYR A 46 -2.69 17.70 -16.29
C TYR A 46 -3.60 16.80 -17.14
N PHE A 47 -4.68 16.26 -16.59
CA PHE A 47 -5.54 15.30 -17.29
C PHE A 47 -7.03 15.70 -17.30
N SER A 48 -7.83 14.98 -18.09
CA SER A 48 -9.27 15.27 -18.22
C SER A 48 -10.04 14.89 -16.96
N LYS A 49 -11.17 15.56 -16.70
CA LYS A 49 -12.04 15.29 -15.54
C LYS A 49 -12.50 13.82 -15.41
N LEU A 50 -12.51 13.05 -16.49
CA LEU A 50 -12.84 11.62 -16.46
C LEU A 50 -11.75 10.77 -15.82
N SER A 51 -10.48 11.19 -15.90
CA SER A 51 -9.32 10.48 -15.33
C SER A 51 -9.21 10.59 -13.80
N LEU A 52 -10.01 11.47 -13.18
CA LEU A 52 -10.12 11.61 -11.73
C LEU A 52 -10.82 10.42 -11.07
N LEU A 53 -11.78 9.80 -11.74
CA LEU A 53 -12.58 8.71 -11.20
C LEU A 53 -11.73 7.47 -10.83
N PRO A 54 -10.88 6.94 -11.72
CA PRO A 54 -9.99 5.82 -11.37
C PRO A 54 -9.02 6.18 -10.24
N SER A 55 -8.49 7.41 -10.23
CA SER A 55 -7.54 7.88 -9.20
C SER A 55 -8.18 8.00 -7.82
N ALA A 56 -9.42 8.52 -7.75
CA ALA A 56 -10.17 8.62 -6.50
C ALA A 56 -10.56 7.23 -5.95
N VAL A 57 -11.00 6.31 -6.82
CA VAL A 57 -11.33 4.93 -6.43
C VAL A 57 -10.08 4.19 -5.95
N PHE A 58 -8.95 4.36 -6.63
CA PHE A 58 -7.68 3.76 -6.21
C PHE A 58 -7.21 4.32 -4.86
N SER A 59 -7.41 5.62 -4.62
CA SER A 59 -7.12 6.27 -3.34
C SER A 59 -7.92 5.66 -2.18
N LEU A 60 -9.22 5.41 -2.36
CA LEU A 60 -10.02 4.73 -1.34
C LEU A 60 -9.55 3.28 -1.13
N TRP A 61 -9.28 2.56 -2.23
CA TRP A 61 -8.92 1.15 -2.18
C TRP A 61 -7.61 0.88 -1.44
N HIS A 62 -6.53 1.63 -1.72
CA HIS A 62 -5.23 1.36 -1.09
C HIS A 62 -5.23 1.70 0.41
N ASN A 63 -6.04 2.69 0.85
CA ASN A 63 -6.23 3.01 2.26
C ASN A 63 -6.96 1.87 3.00
N ILE A 64 -8.07 1.38 2.45
CA ILE A 64 -8.84 0.28 3.06
C ILE A 64 -8.00 -1.00 3.13
N SER A 65 -7.32 -1.36 2.04
CA SER A 65 -6.50 -2.57 2.01
C SER A 65 -5.23 -2.46 2.88
N GLY A 66 -4.65 -1.27 3.03
CA GLY A 66 -3.60 -1.01 4.02
C GLY A 66 -4.06 -1.26 5.45
N LEU A 67 -5.24 -0.74 5.83
CA LEU A 67 -5.86 -0.99 7.14
C LEU A 67 -6.13 -2.47 7.38
N ILE A 68 -6.64 -3.20 6.37
CA ILE A 68 -6.87 -4.64 6.46
C ILE A 68 -5.54 -5.39 6.69
N MET A 69 -4.48 -5.02 5.96
CA MET A 69 -3.16 -5.66 6.10
C MET A 69 -2.57 -5.44 7.50
N VAL A 70 -2.63 -4.21 8.00
CA VAL A 70 -2.21 -3.87 9.37
C VAL A 70 -3.04 -4.65 10.39
N HIS A 71 -4.37 -4.75 10.20
CA HIS A 71 -5.25 -5.50 11.09
C HIS A 71 -4.90 -7.00 11.13
N ILE A 72 -4.66 -7.63 9.97
CA ILE A 72 -4.26 -9.05 9.87
C ILE A 72 -2.95 -9.29 10.64
N TRP A 73 -1.96 -8.41 10.50
CA TRP A 73 -0.68 -8.55 11.20
C TRP A 73 -0.72 -8.18 12.68
N SER A 74 -1.60 -7.27 13.08
CA SER A 74 -1.87 -6.94 14.48
C SER A 74 -2.54 -8.12 15.20
N LYS A 75 -3.51 -8.79 14.54
CA LYS A 75 -4.12 -10.03 15.06
C LYS A 75 -3.09 -11.15 15.28
N LYS A 76 -2.07 -11.24 14.42
CA LYS A 76 -0.96 -12.21 14.57
C LYS A 76 0.04 -11.87 15.67
N ASN A 77 0.06 -10.63 16.16
CA ASN A 77 0.97 -10.17 17.22
C ASN A 77 0.31 -10.14 18.62
N LYS A 78 -0.92 -10.65 18.80
CA LYS A 78 -1.63 -10.65 20.10
C LYS A 78 -1.33 -11.84 21.03
N PHE A 79 -0.27 -12.60 20.76
CA PHE A 79 0.26 -13.58 21.72
C PHE A 79 1.78 -13.66 21.60
N THR A 80 2.46 -12.80 22.37
CA THR A 80 3.75 -12.97 23.08
C THR A 80 4.14 -11.60 23.62
#